data_AF-A0A924JEM0-F1
#
_entry.id   AF-A0A924JEM0-F1
#
_cell.length_a   1.000
_cell.length_b   1.000
_cell.length_c   1.000
_cell.angle_alpha   90.00
_cell.angle_beta   90.00
_cell.angle_gamma   90.00
#
_symmetry.space_group_name_H-M   'P 1'
#
loop_
_entity.id
_entity.type
_entity.pdbx_description
1 polymer ?
#
loop_
_entity_poly.entity_id
_entity_poly.type
_entity_poly.pdbx_seq_one_letter_code
_entity_poly.pdbx_strand_id
1 'polypeptide(L)'
;MENVLLVIAALFLVALNGFFVAAEFGLVKLRQTKIRAIAKTQGLRGRILLKVHSQLDAYLSACQLGITLASLALGWIGEPAFARLLVPVFGWVGINAPELIHGISFAFAFFTISFLHIVLGELAPKTIAIRYPERVGLWTATPLYGFYWGMYPIIWVLNSSANWVLRMAGLGEAHGHDAHYSAAELKLILRSSRPGSKFSGDEWNVLAQTLDFSELDVADLMRPVHEMAA
;
A
#
# COMPACT_ATOMS: atom_id res chain seq x y z
N MET A 1 -35.08 -8.30 15.62
CA MET A 1 -34.53 -8.20 14.24
C MET A 1 -33.36 -7.22 14.18
N GLU A 2 -33.44 -6.04 14.79
CA GLU A 2 -32.31 -5.07 14.87
C GLU A 2 -31.00 -5.66 15.39
N ASN A 3 -31.02 -6.46 16.47
CA ASN A 3 -29.78 -7.03 17.04
C ASN A 3 -29.03 -7.94 16.05
N VAL A 4 -29.76 -8.73 15.26
CA VAL A 4 -29.17 -9.61 14.24
C VAL A 4 -28.57 -8.77 13.11
N LEU A 5 -29.24 -7.68 12.72
CA LEU A 5 -28.76 -6.77 11.69
C LEU A 5 -27.48 -6.04 12.13
N LEU A 6 -27.38 -5.63 13.38
CA LEU A 6 -26.16 -5.03 13.96
C LEU A 6 -24.99 -6.00 13.97
N VAL A 7 -25.22 -7.28 14.33
CA VAL A 7 -24.18 -8.31 14.30
C VAL A 7 -23.73 -8.61 12.87
N ILE A 8 -24.66 -8.71 11.92
CA ILE A 8 -24.32 -8.89 10.49
C ILE A 8 -23.52 -7.69 9.98
N ALA A 9 -23.92 -6.47 10.34
CA ALA A 9 -23.19 -5.26 9.97
C ALA A 9 -21.77 -5.25 10.56
N ALA A 10 -21.61 -5.63 11.83
CA ALA A 10 -20.31 -5.75 12.49
C ALA A 10 -19.41 -6.80 11.79
N LEU A 11 -19.94 -7.99 11.49
CA LEU A 11 -19.20 -9.02 10.76
C LEU A 11 -18.83 -8.58 9.34
N PHE A 12 -19.73 -7.86 8.65
CA PHE A 12 -19.45 -7.27 7.35
C PHE A 12 -18.31 -6.24 7.45
N LEU A 13 -18.29 -5.39 8.47
CA LEU A 13 -17.23 -4.41 8.69
C LEU A 13 -15.87 -5.08 9.00
N VAL A 14 -15.87 -6.17 9.76
CA VAL A 14 -14.65 -6.98 9.98
C VAL A 14 -14.14 -7.55 8.64
N ALA A 15 -15.04 -8.11 7.82
CA ALA A 15 -14.68 -8.64 6.51
C ALA A 15 -14.19 -7.54 5.55
N LEU A 16 -14.80 -6.35 5.60
CA LEU A 16 -14.41 -5.19 4.82
C LEU A 16 -13.02 -4.68 5.22
N ASN A 17 -12.73 -4.62 6.52
CA ASN A 17 -11.39 -4.31 7.03
C ASN A 17 -10.37 -5.34 6.51
N GLY A 18 -10.71 -6.63 6.61
CA GLY A 18 -9.88 -7.72 6.08
C GLY A 18 -9.66 -7.65 4.57
N PHE A 19 -10.65 -7.21 3.81
CA PHE A 19 -10.49 -6.96 2.38
C PHE A 19 -9.41 -5.90 2.11
N PHE A 20 -9.45 -4.76 2.81
CA PHE A 20 -8.46 -3.69 2.62
C PHE A 20 -7.07 -4.10 3.07
N VAL A 21 -6.94 -4.79 4.21
CA VAL A 21 -5.67 -5.34 4.68
C VAL A 21 -5.13 -6.36 3.66
N ALA A 22 -5.97 -7.26 3.15
CA ALA A 22 -5.54 -8.21 2.12
C ALA A 22 -5.09 -7.50 0.83
N ALA A 23 -5.77 -6.43 0.43
CA ALA A 23 -5.44 -5.64 -0.74
C ALA A 23 -4.08 -4.93 -0.58
N GLU A 24 -3.88 -4.25 0.54
CA GLU A 24 -2.63 -3.56 0.89
C GLU A 24 -1.42 -4.52 0.83
N PHE A 25 -1.46 -5.58 1.63
CA PHE A 25 -0.34 -6.52 1.72
C PHE A 25 -0.15 -7.34 0.43
N GLY A 26 -1.23 -7.62 -0.29
CA GLY A 26 -1.19 -8.31 -1.58
C GLY A 26 -0.49 -7.46 -2.65
N LEU A 27 -0.79 -6.16 -2.71
CA LEU A 27 -0.17 -5.23 -3.65
C LEU A 27 1.30 -4.97 -3.33
N VAL A 28 1.64 -4.74 -2.06
CA VAL A 28 3.03 -4.46 -1.63
C VAL A 28 3.94 -5.67 -1.87
N LYS A 29 3.42 -6.90 -1.74
CA LYS A 29 4.24 -8.11 -1.89
C LYS A 29 4.46 -8.52 -3.34
N LEU A 30 3.65 -8.03 -4.29
CA LEU A 30 3.77 -8.38 -5.70
C LEU A 30 4.96 -7.68 -6.37
N ARG A 31 5.73 -8.43 -7.16
CA ARG A 31 6.84 -7.86 -7.94
C ARG A 31 6.33 -7.30 -9.27
N GLN A 32 6.86 -6.17 -9.69
CA GLN A 32 6.48 -5.50 -10.95
C GLN A 32 6.61 -6.42 -12.19
N THR A 33 7.65 -7.26 -12.25
CA THR A 33 7.85 -8.24 -13.34
C THR A 33 6.71 -9.26 -13.43
N LYS A 34 6.25 -9.77 -12.28
CA LYS A 34 5.11 -10.70 -12.20
C LYS A 34 3.81 -10.04 -12.61
N ILE A 35 3.57 -8.80 -12.19
CA ILE A 35 2.35 -8.07 -12.54
C ILE A 35 2.25 -7.83 -14.05
N ARG A 36 3.38 -7.48 -14.70
CA ARG A 36 3.43 -7.33 -16.16
C ARG A 36 3.12 -8.65 -16.89
N ALA A 37 3.55 -9.78 -16.34
CA ALA A 37 3.19 -11.09 -16.89
C ALA A 37 1.69 -11.39 -16.70
N ILE A 38 1.15 -11.15 -15.49
CA ILE A 38 -0.28 -11.32 -15.16
C ILE A 38 -1.17 -10.42 -16.03
N ALA A 39 -0.73 -9.20 -16.34
CA ALA A 39 -1.45 -8.27 -17.21
C ALA A 39 -1.61 -8.79 -18.65
N LYS A 40 -0.69 -9.63 -19.12
CA LYS A 40 -0.78 -10.26 -20.44
C LYS A 40 -1.69 -11.50 -20.43
N THR A 41 -1.79 -12.21 -19.32
CA THR A 41 -2.50 -13.50 -19.24
C THR A 41 -3.92 -13.40 -18.67
N GLN A 42 -4.20 -12.44 -17.79
CA GLN A 42 -5.47 -12.31 -17.05
C GLN A 42 -6.40 -11.21 -17.60
N GLY A 43 -6.17 -10.74 -18.82
CA GLY A 43 -7.02 -9.77 -19.52
C GLY A 43 -7.26 -8.47 -18.73
N LEU A 44 -8.52 -8.06 -18.63
CA LEU A 44 -8.94 -6.81 -17.96
C LEU A 44 -8.50 -6.72 -16.50
N ARG A 45 -8.64 -7.80 -15.72
CA ARG A 45 -8.26 -7.81 -14.29
C ARG A 45 -6.76 -7.61 -14.11
N GLY A 46 -5.95 -8.24 -14.96
CA GLY A 46 -4.50 -8.06 -14.96
C GLY A 46 -4.07 -6.65 -15.35
N ARG A 47 -4.77 -6.02 -16.31
CA ARG A 47 -4.53 -4.61 -16.69
C ARG A 47 -4.88 -3.64 -15.55
N ILE A 48 -5.98 -3.87 -14.85
CA ILE A 48 -6.36 -3.07 -13.67
C ILE A 48 -5.30 -3.23 -12.57
N LEU A 49 -4.87 -4.45 -12.27
CA LEU A 49 -3.80 -4.70 -11.29
C LEU A 49 -2.51 -3.96 -11.65
N LEU A 50 -2.12 -3.94 -12.94
CA LEU A 50 -0.96 -3.18 -13.40
C LEU A 50 -1.14 -1.67 -13.18
N LYS A 51 -2.33 -1.13 -13.44
CA LYS A 51 -2.64 0.28 -13.22
C LYS A 51 -2.62 0.63 -11.73
N VAL A 52 -3.24 -0.19 -10.89
CA VAL A 52 -3.26 -0.02 -9.43
C VAL A 52 -1.83 -0.02 -8.88
N HIS A 53 -1.00 -0.99 -9.26
CA HIS A 53 0.39 -1.05 -8.80
C HIS A 53 1.26 0.07 -9.37
N SER A 54 0.94 0.65 -10.54
CA SER A 54 1.70 1.79 -11.07
C SER A 54 1.50 3.08 -10.27
N GLN A 55 0.43 3.16 -9.47
CA GLN A 55 0.10 4.30 -8.60
C GLN A 55 0.00 3.82 -7.15
N LEU A 56 0.92 2.94 -6.74
CA LEU A 56 0.84 2.19 -5.49
C LEU A 56 0.53 3.10 -4.30
N ASP A 57 1.20 4.24 -4.17
CA ASP A 57 1.03 5.18 -3.05
C ASP A 57 -0.43 5.65 -2.89
N ALA A 58 -1.07 6.04 -4.00
CA ALA A 58 -2.45 6.51 -3.98
C ALA A 58 -3.44 5.41 -3.57
N TYR A 59 -3.18 4.17 -4.01
CA TYR A 59 -4.01 3.01 -3.64
C TYR A 59 -3.72 2.52 -2.22
N LEU A 60 -2.50 2.68 -1.70
CA LEU A 60 -2.18 2.43 -0.30
C LEU A 60 -2.90 3.43 0.61
N SER A 61 -2.93 4.72 0.26
CA SER A 61 -3.75 5.72 0.96
C SER A 61 -5.23 5.34 0.96
N ALA A 62 -5.73 4.81 -0.15
CA ALA A 62 -7.11 4.34 -0.24
C ALA A 62 -7.38 3.15 0.70
N CYS A 63 -6.47 2.17 0.74
CA CYS A 63 -6.57 1.05 1.68
C CYS A 63 -6.58 1.54 3.13
N GLN A 64 -5.68 2.46 3.49
CA GLN A 64 -5.61 3.03 4.84
C GLN A 64 -6.92 3.72 5.23
N LEU A 65 -7.45 4.56 4.35
CA LEU A 65 -8.76 5.20 4.55
C LEU A 65 -9.86 4.15 4.77
N GLY A 66 -9.89 3.10 3.94
CA GLY A 66 -10.84 2.00 4.07
C GLY A 66 -10.73 1.26 5.41
N ILE A 67 -9.50 0.96 5.85
CA ILE A 67 -9.21 0.33 7.14
C ILE A 67 -9.71 1.22 8.27
N THR A 68 -9.38 2.52 8.26
CA THR A 68 -9.80 3.46 9.29
C THR A 68 -11.31 3.60 9.37
N LEU A 69 -11.99 3.78 8.23
CA LEU A 69 -13.46 3.88 8.21
C LEU A 69 -14.12 2.59 8.71
N ALA A 70 -13.63 1.43 8.28
CA ALA A 70 -14.15 0.14 8.73
C ALA A 70 -13.95 -0.06 10.25
N SER A 71 -12.77 0.29 10.77
CA SER A 71 -12.47 0.18 12.21
C SER A 71 -13.29 1.15 13.07
N LEU A 72 -13.46 2.40 12.63
CA LEU A 72 -14.29 3.38 13.34
C LEU A 72 -15.77 2.98 13.34
N ALA A 73 -16.28 2.57 12.18
CA ALA A 73 -17.65 2.08 12.06
C ALA A 73 -17.88 0.82 12.91
N LEU A 74 -16.89 -0.08 12.96
CA LEU A 74 -16.96 -1.28 13.79
C LEU A 74 -16.93 -0.94 15.28
N GLY A 75 -16.15 0.05 15.70
CA GLY A 75 -16.16 0.54 17.08
C GLY A 75 -17.55 1.04 17.48
N TRP A 76 -18.18 1.84 16.63
CA TRP A 76 -19.52 2.41 16.89
C TRP A 76 -20.63 1.35 16.90
N ILE A 77 -20.62 0.43 15.93
CA ILE A 77 -21.69 -0.57 15.74
C ILE A 77 -21.45 -1.82 16.60
N GLY A 78 -20.19 -2.15 16.85
CA GLY A 78 -19.80 -3.38 17.52
C GLY A 78 -20.32 -3.45 18.95
N GLU A 79 -20.07 -2.42 19.76
CA GLU A 79 -20.51 -2.40 21.15
C GLU A 79 -22.02 -2.69 21.30
N PRO A 80 -22.95 -1.96 20.65
CA PRO A 80 -24.37 -2.26 20.76
C PRO A 80 -24.76 -3.59 20.11
N ALA A 81 -24.04 -4.07 19.10
CA ALA A 81 -24.33 -5.36 18.45
C ALA A 81 -24.15 -6.53 19.42
N PHE A 82 -23.02 -6.57 20.14
CA PHE A 82 -22.67 -7.69 21.00
C PHE A 82 -23.18 -7.53 22.44
N ALA A 83 -23.29 -6.31 22.98
CA ALA A 83 -23.87 -6.09 24.29
C ALA A 83 -25.35 -6.51 24.35
N ARG A 84 -26.13 -6.20 23.30
CA ARG A 84 -27.55 -6.58 23.19
C ARG A 84 -27.76 -8.08 23.00
N LEU A 85 -26.74 -8.83 22.56
CA LEU A 85 -26.78 -10.28 22.44
C LEU A 85 -26.71 -10.97 23.80
N LEU A 86 -26.07 -10.34 24.79
CA LEU A 86 -25.90 -10.87 26.15
C LEU A 86 -27.06 -10.57 27.10
N VAL A 87 -27.84 -9.50 26.85
CA VAL A 87 -29.04 -9.15 27.64
C VAL A 87 -29.99 -10.34 27.88
N PRO A 88 -30.38 -11.15 26.88
CA PRO A 88 -31.22 -12.32 27.13
C PRO A 88 -30.53 -13.41 27.96
N VAL A 89 -29.21 -13.55 27.86
CA VAL A 89 -28.43 -14.54 28.61
C VAL A 89 -28.41 -14.18 30.11
N PHE A 90 -28.23 -12.90 30.44
CA PHE A 90 -28.31 -12.43 31.83
C PHE A 90 -29.70 -12.55 32.43
N GLY A 91 -30.75 -12.35 31.62
CA GLY A 91 -32.14 -12.57 32.04
C GLY A 91 -32.43 -14.02 32.43
N TRP A 92 -31.74 -15.00 31.83
CA TRP A 92 -31.89 -16.42 32.18
C TRP A 92 -31.13 -16.80 33.45
N VAL A 93 -30.04 -16.08 33.79
CA VAL A 93 -29.19 -16.35 34.96
C VAL A 93 -29.70 -15.63 36.22
N GLY A 94 -30.72 -14.76 36.11
CA GLY A 94 -31.39 -14.14 37.27
C GLY A 94 -30.58 -13.01 37.93
N ILE A 95 -29.59 -12.45 37.22
CA ILE A 95 -28.78 -11.32 37.71
C ILE A 95 -29.58 -10.03 37.47
N ASN A 96 -29.94 -9.32 38.53
CA ASN A 96 -30.79 -8.12 38.49
C ASN A 96 -30.04 -6.82 38.83
N ALA A 97 -28.71 -6.82 38.82
CA ALA A 97 -27.88 -5.63 39.06
C ALA A 97 -27.57 -4.90 37.73
N PRO A 98 -28.21 -3.76 37.40
CA PRO A 98 -28.13 -3.15 36.06
C PRO A 98 -26.72 -2.69 35.69
N GLU A 99 -25.98 -2.13 36.65
CA GLU A 99 -24.61 -1.66 36.43
C GLU A 99 -23.64 -2.82 36.16
N LEU A 100 -23.83 -3.95 36.85
CA LEU A 100 -22.99 -5.14 36.69
C LEU A 100 -23.26 -5.81 35.34
N ILE A 101 -24.53 -5.88 34.91
CA ILE A 101 -24.92 -6.39 33.59
C ILE A 101 -24.30 -5.52 32.49
N HIS A 102 -24.36 -4.20 32.63
CA HIS A 102 -23.83 -3.29 31.64
C HIS A 102 -22.30 -3.40 31.53
N GLY A 103 -21.58 -3.41 32.67
CA GLY A 103 -20.13 -3.55 32.70
C GLY A 103 -19.63 -4.87 32.12
N ILE A 104 -20.25 -6.00 32.48
CA ILE A 104 -19.86 -7.32 31.94
C ILE A 104 -20.21 -7.43 30.45
N SER A 105 -21.37 -6.91 30.04
CA SER A 105 -21.77 -6.91 28.62
C SER A 105 -20.83 -6.07 27.77
N PHE A 106 -20.43 -4.90 28.26
CA PHE A 106 -19.44 -4.04 27.61
C PHE A 106 -18.10 -4.75 27.48
N ALA A 107 -17.57 -5.29 28.58
CA ALA A 107 -16.28 -5.98 28.58
C ALA A 107 -16.28 -7.16 27.59
N PHE A 108 -17.31 -8.02 27.66
CA PHE A 108 -17.43 -9.15 26.74
C PHE A 108 -17.57 -8.71 25.28
N ALA A 109 -18.40 -7.71 25.01
CA ALA A 109 -18.57 -7.17 23.66
C ALA A 109 -17.23 -6.65 23.13
N PHE A 110 -16.57 -5.78 23.90
CA PHE A 110 -15.28 -5.20 23.55
C PHE A 110 -14.21 -6.26 23.25
N PHE A 111 -14.04 -7.26 24.14
CA PHE A 111 -13.09 -8.35 23.93
C PHE A 111 -13.45 -9.20 22.70
N THR A 112 -14.72 -9.55 22.53
CA THR A 112 -15.18 -10.38 21.41
C THR A 112 -14.97 -9.67 20.06
N ILE A 113 -15.36 -8.39 19.97
CA ILE A 113 -15.20 -7.60 18.75
C ILE A 113 -13.72 -7.37 18.46
N SER A 114 -12.93 -7.02 19.47
CA SER A 114 -11.49 -6.81 19.30
C SER A 114 -10.80 -8.08 18.83
N PHE A 115 -11.16 -9.23 19.39
CA PHE A 115 -10.65 -10.52 18.94
C PHE A 115 -11.03 -10.81 17.49
N LEU A 116 -12.31 -10.66 17.12
CA LEU A 116 -12.77 -10.87 15.75
C LEU A 116 -12.11 -9.90 14.76
N HIS A 117 -11.98 -8.63 15.12
CA HIS A 117 -11.33 -7.61 14.30
C HIS A 117 -9.85 -7.89 14.09
N ILE A 118 -9.10 -8.16 15.16
CA ILE A 118 -7.65 -8.42 15.05
C ILE A 118 -7.42 -9.73 14.28
N VAL A 119 -8.13 -10.80 14.61
CA VAL A 119 -7.88 -12.11 14.01
C VAL A 119 -8.41 -12.19 12.59
N LEU A 120 -9.68 -11.87 12.37
CA LEU A 120 -10.34 -12.02 11.06
C LEU A 120 -10.23 -10.78 10.18
N GLY A 121 -10.16 -9.59 10.77
CA GLY A 121 -10.00 -8.33 10.04
C GLY A 121 -8.56 -8.01 9.71
N GLU A 122 -7.58 -8.43 10.52
CA GLU A 122 -6.18 -8.06 10.29
C GLU A 122 -5.25 -9.25 10.03
N LEU A 123 -5.08 -10.15 11.01
CA LEU A 123 -4.01 -11.16 10.99
C LEU A 123 -4.23 -12.25 9.93
N ALA A 124 -5.44 -12.79 9.83
CA ALA A 124 -5.73 -13.83 8.84
C ALA A 124 -5.66 -13.28 7.39
N PRO A 125 -6.30 -12.14 7.05
CA PRO A 125 -6.20 -11.56 5.71
C PRO A 125 -4.76 -11.19 5.33
N LYS A 126 -4.01 -10.59 6.27
CA LYS A 126 -2.57 -10.28 6.11
C LYS A 126 -1.77 -11.54 5.78
N THR A 127 -1.98 -12.61 6.53
CA THR A 127 -1.30 -13.89 6.30
C THR A 127 -1.64 -14.49 4.93
N ILE A 128 -2.91 -14.43 4.52
CA ILE A 128 -3.36 -14.93 3.22
C ILE A 128 -2.74 -14.10 2.08
N ALA A 129 -2.71 -12.77 2.22
CA ALA A 129 -2.12 -11.86 1.24
C ALA A 129 -0.62 -12.09 1.06
N ILE A 130 0.11 -12.37 2.14
CA ILE A 130 1.55 -12.67 2.08
C ILE A 130 1.81 -14.03 1.43
N ARG A 131 0.98 -15.05 1.71
CA ARG A 131 1.14 -16.40 1.14
C ARG A 131 0.71 -16.48 -0.32
N TYR A 132 -0.33 -15.77 -0.71
CA TYR A 132 -0.92 -15.83 -2.05
C TYR A 132 -1.09 -14.44 -2.71
N PRO A 133 -0.01 -13.66 -2.85
CA PRO A 133 -0.09 -12.26 -3.26
C PRO A 133 -0.63 -12.09 -4.68
N GLU A 134 -0.32 -13.00 -5.61
CA GLU A 134 -0.80 -12.93 -7.01
C GLU A 134 -2.33 -13.07 -7.07
N ARG A 135 -2.88 -14.06 -6.38
CA ARG A 135 -4.32 -14.33 -6.39
C ARG A 135 -5.10 -13.27 -5.63
N VAL A 136 -4.60 -12.88 -4.45
CA VAL A 136 -5.23 -11.84 -3.63
C VAL A 136 -5.20 -10.51 -4.35
N GLY A 137 -4.02 -10.06 -4.81
CA GLY A 137 -3.87 -8.79 -5.53
C GLY A 137 -4.74 -8.71 -6.78
N LEU A 138 -4.82 -9.77 -7.58
CA LEU A 138 -5.67 -9.79 -8.77
C LEU A 138 -7.17 -9.65 -8.43
N TRP A 139 -7.61 -10.29 -7.35
CA TRP A 139 -9.01 -10.27 -6.93
C TRP A 139 -9.39 -8.96 -6.25
N THR A 140 -8.49 -8.38 -5.45
CA THR A 140 -8.71 -7.12 -4.74
C THR A 140 -8.51 -5.89 -5.62
N ALA A 141 -7.71 -5.97 -6.70
CA ALA A 141 -7.42 -4.83 -7.56
C ALA A 141 -8.66 -4.21 -8.21
N THR A 142 -9.64 -5.02 -8.63
CA THR A 142 -10.83 -4.48 -9.32
C THR A 142 -11.78 -3.74 -8.36
N PRO A 143 -12.19 -4.32 -7.21
CA PRO A 143 -12.98 -3.59 -6.23
C PRO A 143 -12.22 -2.38 -5.66
N LEU A 144 -10.92 -2.51 -5.42
CA LEU A 144 -10.09 -1.40 -4.92
C LEU A 144 -10.03 -0.25 -5.93
N TYR A 145 -9.94 -0.55 -7.23
CA TYR A 145 -9.99 0.45 -8.30
C TYR A 145 -11.29 1.26 -8.26
N GLY A 146 -12.43 0.60 -8.07
CA GLY A 146 -13.73 1.27 -7.92
C GLY A 146 -13.82 2.12 -6.64
N PHE A 147 -13.36 1.57 -5.52
CA PHE A 147 -13.33 2.29 -4.24
C PHE A 147 -12.48 3.55 -4.30
N TYR A 148 -11.28 3.45 -4.88
CA TYR A 148 -10.40 4.60 -5.08
C TYR A 148 -11.09 5.70 -5.89
N TRP A 149 -11.78 5.35 -6.98
CA TRP A 149 -12.45 6.34 -7.82
C TRP A 149 -13.59 7.05 -7.08
N GLY A 150 -14.36 6.32 -6.26
CA GLY A 150 -15.40 6.92 -5.41
C GLY A 150 -14.85 7.80 -4.29
N MET A 151 -13.73 7.41 -3.69
CA MET A 151 -13.09 8.13 -2.59
C MET A 151 -12.00 9.12 -3.03
N TYR A 152 -11.77 9.24 -4.33
CA TYR A 152 -10.76 10.13 -4.92
C TYR A 152 -10.76 11.56 -4.34
N PRO A 153 -11.91 12.27 -4.22
CA PRO A 153 -11.89 13.62 -3.65
C PRO A 153 -11.43 13.65 -2.20
N ILE A 154 -11.81 12.64 -1.39
CA ILE A 154 -11.42 12.56 0.02
C ILE A 154 -9.92 12.23 0.14
N ILE A 155 -9.45 11.27 -0.67
CA ILE A 155 -8.03 10.89 -0.73
C ILE A 155 -7.18 12.08 -1.17
N TRP A 156 -7.63 12.85 -2.15
CA TRP A 156 -6.94 14.05 -2.61
C TRP A 156 -6.82 15.10 -1.50
N VAL A 157 -7.89 15.34 -0.73
CA VAL A 157 -7.84 16.27 0.43
C VAL A 157 -6.86 15.77 1.49
N LEU A 158 -6.90 14.49 1.84
CA LEU A 158 -6.03 13.89 2.84
C LEU A 158 -4.55 13.91 2.42
N ASN A 159 -4.25 13.51 1.19
CA ASN A 159 -2.88 13.54 0.66
C ASN A 159 -2.37 14.99 0.57
N SER A 160 -3.20 15.94 0.15
CA SER A 160 -2.83 17.36 0.13
C SER A 160 -2.53 17.88 1.54
N SER A 161 -3.33 17.46 2.53
CA SER A 161 -3.12 17.82 3.94
C SER A 161 -1.83 17.20 4.49
N ALA A 162 -1.56 15.93 4.18
CA ALA A 162 -0.34 15.24 4.57
C ALA A 162 0.90 15.91 3.96
N ASN A 163 0.86 16.22 2.65
CA ASN A 163 1.94 16.94 1.97
C ASN A 163 2.16 18.33 2.56
N TRP A 164 1.10 19.03 2.94
CA TRP A 164 1.22 20.33 3.62
C TRP A 164 1.94 20.20 4.97
N VAL A 165 1.58 19.19 5.78
CA VAL A 165 2.28 18.89 7.05
C VAL A 165 3.74 18.51 6.81
N LEU A 166 4.04 17.69 5.81
CA LEU A 166 5.41 17.30 5.46
C LEU A 166 6.25 18.49 5.00
N ARG A 167 5.65 19.41 4.21
CA ARG A 167 6.31 20.66 3.80
C ARG A 167 6.62 21.55 4.99
N MET A 168 5.72 21.65 5.96
CA MET A 168 5.97 22.36 7.22
C MET A 168 7.09 21.73 8.05
N ALA A 169 7.20 20.41 8.02
CA ALA A 169 8.28 19.67 8.67
C ALA A 169 9.63 19.72 7.90
N GLY A 170 9.69 20.41 6.76
CA GLY A 170 10.89 20.52 5.93
C GLY A 170 11.20 19.29 5.06
N LEU A 171 10.25 18.35 4.94
CA LEU A 171 10.38 17.08 4.19
C LEU A 171 9.71 17.15 2.80
N GLY A 172 9.72 18.33 2.18
CA GLY A 172 8.99 18.58 0.93
C GLY A 172 9.50 17.78 -0.28
N GLU A 173 8.60 16.92 -0.81
CA GLU A 173 8.56 16.28 -2.13
C GLU A 173 9.59 15.18 -2.47
N ALA A 174 9.27 13.94 -2.07
CA ALA A 174 9.65 12.74 -2.81
C ALA A 174 8.45 12.27 -3.66
N HIS A 175 8.06 13.04 -4.66
CA HIS A 175 7.15 12.59 -5.72
C HIS A 175 7.84 12.82 -7.05
N GLY A 176 8.61 11.83 -7.50
CA GLY A 176 9.23 11.88 -8.81
C GLY A 176 10.17 10.70 -9.02
N HIS A 177 9.99 10.02 -10.14
CA HIS A 177 11.04 9.25 -10.80
C HIS A 177 12.22 10.13 -11.27
N ASP A 178 12.45 11.27 -10.63
CA ASP A 178 13.58 12.16 -10.86
C ASP A 178 14.54 12.01 -9.68
N ALA A 179 15.00 10.78 -9.48
CA ALA A 179 16.36 10.64 -9.00
C ALA A 179 17.22 11.30 -10.08
N HIS A 180 17.69 12.52 -9.83
CA HIS A 180 18.81 13.08 -10.56
C HIS A 180 19.99 12.13 -10.33
N TYR A 181 20.07 11.10 -11.16
CA TYR A 181 21.13 10.11 -11.07
C TYR A 181 22.44 10.86 -11.24
N SER A 182 23.31 10.74 -10.25
CA SER A 182 24.67 11.26 -10.37
C SER A 182 25.37 10.54 -11.54
N ALA A 183 26.37 11.19 -12.16
CA ALA A 183 27.16 10.57 -13.23
C ALA A 183 27.73 9.20 -12.80
N ALA A 184 28.12 9.08 -11.53
CA ALA A 184 28.56 7.83 -10.92
C ALA A 184 27.47 6.75 -10.87
N GLU A 185 26.23 7.09 -10.54
CA GLU A 185 25.10 6.16 -10.55
C GLU A 185 24.72 5.73 -11.97
N LEU A 186 24.73 6.67 -12.93
CA LEU A 186 24.54 6.36 -14.35
C LEU A 186 25.62 5.38 -14.85
N LYS A 187 26.88 5.59 -14.46
CA LYS A 187 28.00 4.68 -14.77
C LYS A 187 27.80 3.30 -14.14
N LEU A 188 27.24 3.24 -12.94
CA LEU A 188 26.92 1.98 -12.26
C LEU A 188 25.75 1.24 -12.92
N ILE A 189 24.73 1.95 -13.39
CA ILE A 189 23.61 1.39 -14.16
C ILE A 189 24.08 0.89 -15.54
N LEU A 190 24.94 1.65 -16.21
CA LEU A 190 25.56 1.28 -17.48
C LEU A 190 26.44 0.02 -17.31
N ARG A 191 27.29 -0.03 -16.27
CA ARG A 191 28.16 -1.19 -16.00
C ARG A 191 27.41 -2.44 -15.52
N SER A 192 26.30 -2.28 -14.81
CA SER A 192 25.47 -3.40 -14.34
C SER A 192 24.53 -3.94 -15.42
N SER A 193 24.27 -3.17 -16.48
CA SER A 193 23.56 -3.63 -17.67
C SER A 193 24.51 -4.41 -18.57
N ARG A 194 24.28 -5.71 -18.76
CA ARG A 194 25.05 -6.51 -19.74
C ARG A 194 24.90 -5.88 -21.13
N PRO A 195 25.95 -5.86 -21.97
CA PRO A 195 25.84 -5.49 -23.37
C PRO A 195 24.78 -6.39 -24.01
N GLY A 196 23.56 -5.86 -24.18
CA GLY A 196 22.57 -6.49 -25.03
C GLY A 196 23.09 -6.44 -26.47
N SER A 197 22.57 -7.31 -27.33
CA SER A 197 22.93 -7.46 -28.75
C SER A 197 22.69 -6.22 -29.65
N LYS A 198 22.50 -5.03 -29.05
CA LYS A 198 22.22 -3.76 -29.72
C LYS A 198 23.39 -2.77 -29.73
N PHE A 199 24.41 -2.95 -28.88
CA PHE A 199 25.54 -2.03 -28.79
C PHE A 199 26.87 -2.78 -28.82
N SER A 200 27.79 -2.34 -29.67
CA SER A 200 29.17 -2.83 -29.72
C SER A 200 29.95 -2.40 -28.46
N GLY A 201 31.00 -3.13 -28.09
CA GLY A 201 31.84 -2.79 -26.93
C GLY A 201 32.45 -1.38 -27.02
N ASP A 202 32.71 -0.89 -28.23
CA ASP A 202 33.24 0.45 -28.47
C ASP A 202 32.18 1.54 -28.24
N GLU A 203 30.93 1.31 -28.66
CA GLU A 203 29.81 2.23 -28.41
C GLU A 203 29.53 2.36 -26.91
N TRP A 204 29.71 1.27 -26.16
CA TRP A 204 29.63 1.26 -24.70
C TRP A 204 30.72 2.11 -24.04
N ASN A 205 31.96 2.02 -24.52
CA ASN A 205 33.06 2.84 -24.01
C ASN A 205 32.84 4.33 -24.29
N VAL A 206 32.36 4.67 -25.48
CA VAL A 206 32.03 6.06 -25.85
C VAL A 206 30.93 6.62 -24.95
N LEU A 207 29.86 5.85 -24.68
CA LEU A 207 28.78 6.29 -23.78
C LEU A 207 29.29 6.52 -22.35
N ALA A 208 30.15 5.63 -21.86
CA ALA A 208 30.73 5.75 -20.52
C ALA A 208 31.68 6.95 -20.40
N GLN A 209 32.50 7.23 -21.43
CA GLN A 209 33.40 8.38 -21.47
C GLN A 209 32.68 9.71 -21.70
N THR A 210 31.52 9.70 -22.37
CA THR A 210 30.72 10.92 -22.56
C THR A 210 30.20 11.46 -21.23
N LEU A 211 29.95 10.59 -20.24
CA LEU A 211 29.58 11.01 -18.88
C LEU A 211 30.75 11.65 -18.12
N ASP A 212 31.99 11.26 -18.43
CA ASP A 212 33.18 11.83 -17.80
C ASP A 212 33.53 13.20 -18.43
N PHE A 213 33.04 13.49 -19.66
CA PHE A 213 33.32 14.75 -20.36
C PHE A 213 32.88 16.00 -19.59
N SER A 214 31.81 15.91 -18.79
CA SER A 214 31.37 17.05 -17.97
C SER A 214 32.28 17.36 -16.78
N GLU A 215 33.16 16.42 -16.41
CA GLU A 215 34.11 16.54 -15.30
C GLU A 215 35.55 16.76 -15.78
N LEU A 216 35.81 16.73 -17.09
CA LEU A 216 37.13 16.97 -17.66
C LEU A 216 37.46 18.46 -17.67
N ASP A 217 38.62 18.79 -17.12
CA ASP A 217 39.22 20.12 -17.24
C ASP A 217 40.14 20.20 -18.45
N VAL A 218 40.41 21.43 -18.93
CA VAL A 218 41.35 21.67 -20.06
C VAL A 218 42.73 21.09 -19.75
N ALA A 219 43.11 21.03 -18.47
CA ALA A 219 44.35 20.44 -18.01
C ALA A 219 44.44 18.92 -18.26
N ASP A 220 43.32 18.21 -18.29
CA ASP A 220 43.27 16.76 -18.50
C ASP A 220 43.53 16.37 -19.96
N LEU A 221 43.36 17.33 -20.88
CA LEU A 221 43.56 17.13 -22.32
C LEU A 221 44.78 17.89 -22.88
N MET A 222 45.31 18.87 -22.15
CA MET A 222 46.43 19.68 -22.65
C MET A 222 47.70 18.84 -22.73
N ARG A 223 48.49 19.05 -23.80
CA ARG A 223 49.84 18.49 -23.85
C ARG A 223 50.78 19.35 -23.02
N PRO A 224 51.62 18.75 -22.16
CA PRO A 224 52.67 19.46 -21.47
C PRO A 224 53.58 20.21 -22.46
N VAL A 225 54.07 21.39 -22.06
CA VAL A 225 54.90 22.27 -22.90
C VAL A 225 56.14 21.56 -23.46
N HIS A 226 56.66 20.56 -22.75
CA HIS A 226 57.83 19.78 -23.18
C HIS A 226 57.53 18.75 -24.29
N GLU A 227 56.26 18.50 -24.60
CA GLU A 227 55.81 17.58 -25.67
C GLU A 227 55.31 18.34 -26.92
N MET A 228 55.38 19.67 -26.91
CA MET A 228 55.00 20.47 -28.07
C MET A 228 56.12 20.42 -29.13
N ALA A 229 55.76 20.02 -30.35
CA ALA A 229 56.69 20.07 -31.48
C ALA A 229 56.99 21.54 -31.83
N ALA A 230 58.28 21.83 -32.07
CA ALA A 230 58.77 23.15 -32.48
C ALA A 230 58.26 23.56 -33.86
#